data_AF-A0A1F4T4I8-F1
#
_entry.id   AF-A0A1F4T4I8-F1
#
_cell.length_a   1.000
_cell.length_b   1.000
_cell.length_c   1.000
_cell.angle_alpha   90.00
_cell.angle_beta   90.00
_cell.angle_gamma   90.00
#
_symmetry.space_group_name_H-M   'P 1'
#
loop_
_entity.id
_entity.type
_entity.pdbx_description
1 polymer ?
#
loop_
_entity_poly.entity_id
_entity_poly.type
_entity_poly.pdbx_seq_one_letter_code
_entity_poly.pdbx_strand_id
1 'polypeptide(L)'
;MQLIPTFNKQTRFLGQGDIWFKGFIFAFAASIPLLLVSLVVVLFFWAWPAIIHFGWSFIFSSAWDPLADNYGALPFIYGTLVSSLIALLIAVPLGLGCAIFISEIYKSKTGEYIALMVELLAAIPSVVYGLWGIFVLAPFSAAYIQPVLGGMFGFLPLFQGPTSGPSLLTGGIILAIMILPTITALSREVLQAVPYSLRESAMALGATRWETFKVAVFGPARSGIIGAIILGLGRALGETMAVTMVIGNRPRVSASLFAPAYSLAAVIANEFAEAVTELNLAVLIELALILLVITIAVNGLARYLVWQTTLKK
;
A
#
# COMPACT_ATOMS: atom_id res chain seq x y z
N MET A 1 40.35 -44.87 8.53
CA MET A 1 40.24 -44.54 7.10
C MET A 1 38.85 -44.98 6.63
N GLN A 2 37.83 -44.15 6.86
CA GLN A 2 36.44 -44.41 6.44
C GLN A 2 36.15 -43.58 5.20
N LEU A 3 35.69 -44.27 4.16
CA LEU A 3 35.40 -43.74 2.84
C LEU A 3 34.24 -42.75 2.89
N ILE A 4 34.51 -41.51 2.46
CA ILE A 4 33.48 -40.52 2.15
C ILE A 4 32.78 -40.98 0.87
N PRO A 5 31.46 -41.24 0.86
CA PRO A 5 30.77 -41.54 -0.38
C PRO A 5 30.67 -40.25 -1.20
N THR A 6 31.40 -40.22 -2.32
CA THR A 6 31.26 -39.19 -3.35
C THR A 6 29.84 -39.26 -3.92
N PHE A 7 29.03 -38.22 -3.67
CA PHE A 7 27.74 -38.03 -4.33
C PHE A 7 27.97 -37.93 -5.85
N ASN A 8 27.76 -39.05 -6.54
CA ASN A 8 27.81 -39.13 -7.98
C ASN A 8 26.65 -38.29 -8.54
N LYS A 9 26.95 -37.21 -9.27
CA LYS A 9 25.96 -36.45 -10.04
C LYS A 9 25.43 -37.36 -11.14
N GLN A 10 24.42 -38.17 -10.82
CA GLN A 10 23.60 -38.82 -11.83
C GLN A 10 22.92 -37.72 -12.64
N THR A 11 23.44 -37.44 -13.82
CA THR A 11 22.74 -36.72 -14.88
C THR A 11 21.56 -37.59 -15.30
N ARG A 12 20.44 -37.50 -14.56
CA ARG A 12 19.16 -38.01 -15.02
C ARG A 12 18.87 -37.31 -16.35
N PHE A 13 18.87 -38.07 -17.44
CA PHE A 13 18.27 -37.63 -18.70
C PHE A 13 16.86 -37.14 -18.36
N LEU A 14 16.60 -35.85 -18.58
CA LEU A 14 15.27 -35.27 -18.37
C LEU A 14 14.31 -36.07 -19.24
N GLY A 15 13.41 -36.82 -18.60
CA GLY A 15 12.37 -37.52 -19.34
C GLY A 15 11.56 -36.51 -20.15
N GLN A 16 10.93 -36.96 -21.23
CA GLN A 16 10.12 -36.05 -22.05
C GLN A 16 9.05 -35.32 -21.23
N GLY A 17 8.52 -35.97 -20.18
CA GLY A 17 7.64 -35.36 -19.17
C GLY A 17 8.30 -34.23 -18.36
N ASP A 18 9.58 -34.32 -18.01
CA ASP A 18 10.29 -33.26 -17.28
C ASP A 18 10.50 -32.01 -18.16
N ILE A 19 10.71 -32.21 -19.47
CA ILE A 19 10.84 -31.12 -20.44
C ILE A 19 9.50 -30.40 -20.60
N TRP A 20 8.41 -31.14 -20.78
CA TRP A 20 7.06 -30.56 -20.85
C TRP A 20 6.70 -29.82 -19.56
N PHE A 21 6.94 -30.43 -18.40
CA PHE A 21 6.69 -29.81 -17.10
C PHE A 21 7.47 -28.50 -16.90
N LYS A 22 8.77 -28.49 -17.22
CA LYS A 22 9.60 -27.27 -17.17
C LYS A 22 9.10 -26.21 -18.15
N GLY A 23 8.72 -26.61 -19.37
CA GLY A 23 8.16 -25.71 -20.37
C GLY A 23 6.86 -25.03 -19.89
N PHE A 24 5.94 -25.81 -19.32
CA PHE A 24 4.69 -25.28 -18.75
C PHE A 24 4.95 -24.32 -17.60
N ILE A 25 5.77 -24.70 -16.61
CA ILE A 25 6.07 -23.83 -15.47
C ILE A 25 6.77 -22.55 -15.93
N PHE A 26 7.70 -22.65 -16.88
CA PHE A 26 8.37 -21.47 -17.43
C PHE A 26 7.36 -20.54 -18.14
N ALA A 27 6.45 -21.08 -18.94
CA ALA A 27 5.42 -20.29 -19.60
C ALA A 27 4.50 -19.56 -18.59
N PHE A 28 4.06 -20.24 -17.53
CA PHE A 28 3.28 -19.62 -16.45
C PHE A 28 4.08 -18.56 -15.67
N ALA A 29 5.36 -18.81 -15.39
CA ALA A 29 6.20 -17.85 -14.69
C ALA A 29 6.51 -16.62 -15.57
N ALA A 30 6.71 -16.82 -16.87
CA ALA A 30 7.00 -15.76 -17.83
C ALA A 30 5.75 -14.92 -18.19
N SER A 31 4.54 -15.48 -18.09
CA SER A 31 3.31 -14.74 -18.40
C SER A 31 3.10 -13.54 -17.46
N ILE A 32 3.49 -13.64 -16.19
CA ILE A 32 3.33 -12.55 -15.20
C ILE A 32 4.11 -11.29 -15.60
N PRO A 33 5.45 -11.33 -15.80
CA PRO A 33 6.19 -10.15 -16.24
C PRO A 33 5.80 -9.71 -17.66
N LEU A 34 5.44 -10.64 -18.56
CA LEU A 34 4.94 -10.28 -19.89
C LEU A 34 3.63 -9.49 -19.83
N LEU A 35 2.70 -9.88 -18.96
CA LEU A 35 1.46 -9.14 -18.72
C LEU A 35 1.76 -7.74 -18.18
N LEU A 36 2.67 -7.61 -17.22
CA LEU A 36 3.08 -6.31 -16.69
C LEU A 36 3.70 -5.42 -17.78
N VAL A 37 4.62 -5.95 -18.58
CA VAL A 37 5.24 -5.21 -19.70
C VAL A 37 4.18 -4.83 -20.74
N SER A 38 3.26 -5.74 -21.07
CA SER A 38 2.19 -5.45 -22.02
C SER A 38 1.28 -4.32 -21.53
N LEU A 39 0.95 -4.29 -20.23
CA LEU A 39 0.17 -3.22 -19.62
C LEU A 39 0.89 -1.87 -19.76
N VAL A 40 2.19 -1.83 -19.46
CA VAL A 40 3.01 -0.62 -19.60
C VAL A 40 3.02 -0.14 -21.05
N VAL A 41 3.25 -1.04 -22.01
CA VAL A 41 3.30 -0.70 -23.43
C VAL A 41 1.95 -0.16 -23.92
N VAL A 42 0.84 -0.79 -23.54
CA VAL A 42 -0.50 -0.32 -23.89
C VAL A 42 -0.75 1.06 -23.30
N LEU A 43 -0.57 1.25 -21.99
CA LEU A 43 -0.80 2.56 -21.37
C LEU A 43 0.08 3.65 -21.99
N PHE A 44 1.34 3.35 -22.28
CA PHE A 44 2.25 4.30 -22.93
C PHE A 44 1.79 4.68 -24.34
N PHE A 45 1.38 3.70 -25.15
CA PHE A 45 0.91 3.95 -26.52
C PHE A 45 -0.35 4.84 -26.53
N TRP A 46 -1.30 4.57 -25.63
CA TRP A 46 -2.55 5.33 -25.55
C TRP A 46 -2.40 6.68 -24.84
N ALA A 47 -1.43 6.84 -23.94
CA ALA A 47 -1.06 8.12 -23.34
C ALA A 47 -0.26 9.03 -24.29
N TRP A 48 0.28 8.49 -25.39
CA TRP A 48 1.19 9.19 -26.29
C TRP A 48 0.70 10.55 -26.79
N PRO A 49 -0.59 10.74 -27.17
CA PRO A 49 -1.10 12.06 -27.57
C PRO A 49 -0.98 13.11 -26.45
N ALA A 50 -1.29 12.74 -25.21
CA ALA A 50 -1.21 13.64 -24.06
C ALA A 50 0.25 13.96 -23.70
N ILE A 51 1.14 12.95 -23.74
CA ILE A 51 2.57 13.11 -23.49
C ILE A 51 3.21 14.10 -24.48
N ILE A 52 2.86 14.04 -25.76
CA ILE A 52 3.37 15.00 -26.75
C ILE A 52 2.81 16.41 -26.49
N HIS A 53 1.52 16.51 -26.15
CA HIS A 53 0.85 17.78 -25.99
C HIS A 53 1.33 18.56 -24.75
N PHE A 54 1.43 17.89 -23.60
CA PHE A 54 1.77 18.53 -22.33
C PHE A 54 3.24 18.36 -21.91
N GLY A 55 3.92 17.33 -22.42
CA GLY A 55 5.31 17.03 -22.10
C GLY A 55 5.58 16.86 -20.60
N TRP A 56 6.85 17.03 -20.21
CA TRP A 56 7.28 16.88 -18.81
C TRP A 56 6.62 17.86 -17.84
N SER A 57 6.14 19.02 -18.32
CA SER A 57 5.41 19.99 -17.50
C SER A 57 4.13 19.43 -16.92
N PHE A 58 3.52 18.42 -17.55
CA PHE A 58 2.30 17.77 -17.08
C PHE A 58 2.43 17.29 -15.63
N ILE A 59 3.56 16.65 -15.29
CA ILE A 59 3.80 16.04 -13.98
C ILE A 59 3.83 17.09 -12.85
N PHE A 60 4.33 18.29 -13.16
CA PHE A 60 4.51 19.37 -12.19
C PHE A 60 3.40 20.44 -12.25
N SER A 61 2.51 20.36 -13.25
CA SER A 61 1.40 21.28 -13.41
C SER A 61 0.28 20.97 -12.41
N SER A 62 -0.26 22.03 -11.80
CA SER A 62 -1.47 21.97 -10.97
C SER A 62 -2.75 22.37 -11.72
N ALA A 63 -2.65 22.61 -13.03
CA ALA A 63 -3.81 22.96 -13.84
C ALA A 63 -4.74 21.75 -13.98
N TRP A 64 -6.04 21.98 -13.83
CA TRP A 64 -7.06 21.00 -14.17
C TRP A 64 -8.32 21.74 -14.61
N ASP A 65 -8.38 22.01 -15.92
CA ASP A 65 -9.50 22.64 -16.59
C ASP A 65 -9.83 21.86 -17.88
N PRO A 66 -10.74 20.88 -17.79
CA PRO A 66 -11.15 20.09 -18.95
C PRO A 66 -11.84 20.90 -20.06
N LEU A 67 -12.38 22.08 -19.76
CA LEU A 67 -13.04 22.93 -20.77
C LEU A 67 -12.02 23.72 -21.61
N ALA A 68 -10.85 24.00 -21.03
CA ALA A 68 -9.76 24.70 -21.69
C ALA A 68 -8.64 23.76 -22.20
N ASP A 69 -8.87 22.44 -22.20
CA ASP A 69 -7.89 21.40 -22.51
C ASP A 69 -6.56 21.57 -21.75
N ASN A 70 -6.62 22.04 -20.50
CA ASN A 70 -5.45 22.34 -19.69
C ASN A 70 -5.37 21.42 -18.47
N TYR A 71 -4.42 20.49 -18.50
CA TYR A 71 -4.33 19.41 -17.52
C TYR A 71 -2.94 19.34 -16.86
N GLY A 72 -2.91 18.68 -15.70
CA GLY A 72 -1.73 18.55 -14.87
C GLY A 72 -1.90 17.46 -13.82
N ALA A 73 -0.85 16.69 -13.57
CA ALA A 73 -0.90 15.52 -12.69
C ALA A 73 -0.59 15.83 -11.22
N LEU A 74 0.03 16.99 -10.92
CA LEU A 74 0.61 17.26 -9.60
C LEU A 74 -0.39 17.13 -8.45
N PRO A 75 -1.64 17.66 -8.52
CA PRO A 75 -2.59 17.57 -7.42
C PRO A 75 -2.96 16.11 -7.11
N PHE A 76 -3.01 15.26 -8.13
CA PHE A 76 -3.36 13.84 -8.00
C PHE A 76 -2.22 13.01 -7.45
N ILE A 77 -0.99 13.25 -7.92
CA ILE A 77 0.22 12.64 -7.37
C ILE A 77 0.34 13.00 -5.89
N TYR A 78 0.16 14.28 -5.56
CA TYR A 78 0.16 14.77 -4.18
C TYR A 78 -0.92 14.07 -3.34
N GLY A 79 -2.17 14.05 -3.81
CA GLY A 79 -3.28 13.41 -3.11
C GLY A 79 -3.04 11.93 -2.84
N THR A 80 -2.55 11.17 -3.83
CA THR A 80 -2.22 9.75 -3.68
C THR A 80 -1.09 9.51 -2.67
N LEU A 81 0.03 10.23 -2.79
CA LEU A 81 1.19 10.02 -1.95
C LEU A 81 0.93 10.44 -0.50
N VAL A 82 0.31 11.60 -0.28
CA VAL A 82 0.09 12.11 1.07
C VAL A 82 -1.01 11.32 1.80
N SER A 83 -2.10 10.96 1.12
CA SER A 83 -3.12 10.10 1.73
C SER A 83 -2.58 8.72 2.11
N SER A 84 -1.75 8.12 1.25
CA SER A 84 -1.05 6.85 1.53
C SER A 84 -0.06 6.98 2.70
N LEU A 85 0.65 8.10 2.79
CA LEU A 85 1.57 8.36 3.90
C LEU A 85 0.82 8.48 5.22
N ILE A 86 -0.28 9.25 5.27
CA ILE A 86 -1.14 9.36 6.45
C ILE A 86 -1.66 7.98 6.85
N ALA A 87 -2.12 7.19 5.87
CA ALA A 87 -2.62 5.84 6.10
C ALA A 87 -1.56 4.96 6.78
N LEU A 88 -0.32 4.98 6.28
CA LEU A 88 0.78 4.22 6.87
C LEU A 88 1.15 4.70 8.27
N LEU A 89 1.22 6.01 8.50
CA LEU A 89 1.54 6.59 9.81
C LEU A 89 0.57 6.13 10.91
N ILE A 90 -0.68 5.85 10.55
CA ILE A 90 -1.71 5.34 11.46
C ILE A 90 -1.69 3.80 11.49
N ALA A 91 -1.74 3.15 10.34
CA ALA A 91 -1.97 1.71 10.23
C ALA A 91 -0.75 0.87 10.63
N VAL A 92 0.47 1.36 10.40
CA VAL A 92 1.70 0.64 10.77
C VAL A 92 1.83 0.46 12.28
N PRO A 93 1.82 1.51 13.13
CA PRO A 93 1.97 1.31 14.57
C PRO A 93 0.81 0.50 15.17
N LEU A 94 -0.43 0.76 14.74
CA LEU A 94 -1.60 0.02 15.21
C LEU A 94 -1.56 -1.44 14.77
N GLY A 95 -1.29 -1.69 13.49
CA GLY A 95 -1.27 -3.04 12.94
C GLY A 95 -0.13 -3.90 13.47
N LEU A 96 1.06 -3.32 13.65
CA LEU A 96 2.17 -4.01 14.30
C LEU A 96 1.89 -4.26 15.79
N GLY A 97 1.31 -3.29 16.50
CA GLY A 97 0.91 -3.45 17.88
C GLY A 97 -0.08 -4.61 18.05
N CYS A 98 -1.12 -4.67 17.22
CA CYS A 98 -2.07 -5.77 17.18
C CYS A 98 -1.40 -7.10 16.83
N ALA A 99 -0.54 -7.13 15.81
CA ALA A 99 0.16 -8.34 15.38
C ALA A 99 1.05 -8.91 16.50
N ILE A 100 1.81 -8.06 17.19
CA ILE A 100 2.67 -8.45 18.32
C ILE A 100 1.82 -8.93 19.50
N PHE A 101 0.73 -8.21 19.82
CA PHE A 101 -0.16 -8.59 20.91
C PHE A 101 -0.77 -9.98 20.69
N ILE A 102 -1.29 -10.25 19.50
CA ILE A 102 -1.92 -11.53 19.16
C ILE A 102 -0.88 -12.65 19.08
N SER A 103 0.28 -12.39 18.46
CA SER A 103 1.28 -13.43 18.25
C SER A 103 2.05 -13.82 19.51
N GLU A 104 2.32 -12.87 20.41
CA GLU A 104 3.30 -13.09 21.48
C GLU A 104 2.82 -12.84 22.91
N ILE A 105 1.80 -12.01 23.09
CA ILE A 105 1.26 -11.71 24.43
C ILE A 105 0.04 -12.60 24.73
N TYR A 106 -0.85 -12.80 23.75
CA TYR A 106 -2.14 -13.47 23.93
C TYR A 106 -2.28 -14.75 23.10
N LYS A 107 -1.63 -15.84 23.52
CA LYS A 107 -1.85 -17.21 22.98
C LYS A 107 -3.16 -17.86 23.47
N SER A 108 -4.16 -17.07 23.84
CA SER A 108 -5.46 -17.57 24.33
C SER A 108 -6.53 -17.44 23.24
N LYS A 109 -7.70 -18.06 23.44
CA LYS A 109 -8.86 -17.97 22.53
C LYS A 109 -9.21 -16.52 22.15
N THR A 110 -8.97 -15.56 23.04
CA THR A 110 -9.18 -14.13 22.76
C THR A 110 -8.31 -13.60 21.61
N GLY A 111 -7.06 -14.05 21.50
CA GLY A 111 -6.18 -13.67 20.40
C GLY A 111 -6.67 -14.19 19.05
N GLU A 112 -7.21 -15.41 19.03
CA GLU A 112 -7.84 -16.00 17.84
C GLU A 112 -9.10 -15.24 17.42
N TYR A 113 -9.95 -14.82 18.36
CA TYR A 113 -11.12 -13.99 18.03
C TYR A 113 -10.71 -12.64 17.44
N ILE A 114 -9.70 -11.97 18.01
CA ILE A 114 -9.20 -10.70 17.46
C ILE A 114 -8.63 -10.91 16.05
N ALA A 115 -7.84 -11.97 15.84
CA ALA A 115 -7.31 -12.32 14.52
C ALA A 115 -8.45 -12.54 13.51
N LEU A 116 -9.49 -13.28 13.89
CA LEU A 116 -10.67 -13.47 13.06
C LEU A 116 -11.35 -12.15 12.72
N MET A 117 -11.52 -11.24 13.70
CA MET A 117 -12.10 -9.91 13.43
C MET A 117 -11.26 -9.10 12.43
N VAL A 118 -9.94 -9.17 12.53
CA VAL A 118 -9.01 -8.52 11.60
C VAL A 118 -9.15 -9.12 10.19
N GLU A 119 -9.21 -10.45 10.08
CA GLU A 119 -9.42 -11.14 8.80
C GLU A 119 -10.78 -10.80 8.18
N LEU A 120 -11.83 -10.70 9.00
CA LEU A 120 -13.16 -10.28 8.57
C LEU A 120 -13.17 -8.83 8.08
N LEU A 121 -12.44 -7.92 8.74
CA LEU A 121 -12.27 -6.54 8.27
C LEU A 121 -11.59 -6.51 6.88
N ALA A 122 -10.58 -7.35 6.64
CA ALA A 122 -9.90 -7.42 5.35
C ALA A 122 -10.82 -7.87 4.19
N ALA A 123 -11.91 -8.58 4.50
CA ALA A 123 -12.87 -9.10 3.51
C ALA A 123 -13.94 -8.07 3.10
N ILE A 124 -14.06 -6.95 3.80
CA ILE A 124 -15.08 -5.93 3.51
C ILE A 124 -14.73 -5.22 2.19
N PRO A 125 -15.66 -5.13 1.22
CA PRO A 125 -15.43 -4.41 -0.03
C PRO A 125 -15.14 -2.92 0.20
N SER A 126 -14.25 -2.33 -0.61
CA SER A 126 -13.84 -0.92 -0.47
C SER A 126 -15.00 0.07 -0.60
N VAL A 127 -15.99 -0.22 -1.45
CA VAL A 127 -17.19 0.62 -1.61
C VAL A 127 -17.99 0.71 -0.30
N VAL A 128 -18.04 -0.37 0.49
CA VAL A 128 -18.73 -0.38 1.79
C VAL A 128 -18.00 0.54 2.77
N TYR A 129 -16.67 0.50 2.78
CA TYR A 129 -15.86 1.46 3.55
C TYR A 129 -16.06 2.90 3.08
N GLY A 130 -16.16 3.14 1.77
CA GLY A 130 -16.45 4.47 1.22
C GLY A 130 -17.80 5.02 1.66
N LEU A 131 -18.86 4.21 1.59
CA LEU A 131 -20.21 4.59 2.03
C LEU A 131 -20.26 4.85 3.54
N TRP A 132 -19.70 3.95 4.35
CA TRP A 132 -19.55 4.20 5.79
C TRP A 132 -18.70 5.45 6.05
N GLY A 133 -17.65 5.65 5.26
CA GLY A 133 -16.75 6.77 5.33
C GLY A 133 -17.46 8.11 5.13
N ILE A 134 -18.30 8.24 4.10
CA ILE A 134 -19.00 9.49 3.82
C ILE A 134 -20.16 9.75 4.81
N PHE A 135 -20.89 8.73 5.24
CA PHE A 135 -22.06 8.90 6.11
C PHE A 135 -21.73 8.93 7.61
N VAL A 136 -20.61 8.35 8.01
CA VAL A 136 -20.23 8.23 9.43
C VAL A 136 -18.89 8.91 9.69
N LEU A 137 -17.82 8.48 9.02
CA LEU A 137 -16.47 8.96 9.33
C LEU A 137 -16.29 10.45 9.00
N ALA A 138 -16.80 10.92 7.86
CA ALA A 138 -16.65 12.32 7.46
C ALA A 138 -17.41 13.28 8.41
N PRO A 139 -18.69 13.04 8.76
CA PRO A 139 -19.37 13.82 9.81
C PRO A 139 -18.68 13.72 11.17
N PHE A 140 -18.22 12.53 11.57
CA PHE A 140 -17.49 12.34 12.83
C PHE A 140 -16.16 13.11 12.84
N SER A 141 -15.43 13.10 11.72
CA SER A 141 -14.18 13.84 11.53
C SER A 141 -14.42 15.34 11.61
N ALA A 142 -15.47 15.84 10.96
CA ALA A 142 -15.87 17.24 11.03
C ALA A 142 -16.24 17.70 12.45
N ALA A 143 -16.94 16.85 13.20
CA ALA A 143 -17.45 17.20 14.52
C ALA A 143 -16.41 17.05 15.65
N TYR A 144 -15.51 16.07 15.56
CA TYR A 144 -14.62 15.70 16.66
C TYR A 144 -13.14 15.76 16.29
N ILE A 145 -12.73 15.17 15.17
CA ILE A 145 -11.29 15.03 14.85
C ILE A 145 -10.69 16.37 14.43
N GLN A 146 -11.27 17.02 13.42
CA GLN A 146 -10.75 18.25 12.85
C GLN A 146 -10.78 19.43 13.85
N PRO A 147 -11.85 19.63 14.66
CA PRO A 147 -11.87 20.68 15.67
C PRO A 147 -10.85 20.47 16.78
N VAL A 148 -10.67 19.24 17.26
CA VAL A 148 -9.67 18.92 18.31
C VAL A 148 -8.26 19.15 17.77
N LEU A 149 -7.94 18.62 16.59
CA LEU A 149 -6.63 18.81 15.97
C LEU A 149 -6.37 20.28 15.60
N GLY A 150 -7.38 21.00 15.13
CA GLY A 150 -7.31 22.43 14.86
C GLY A 150 -7.11 23.26 16.14
N GLY A 151 -7.75 22.89 17.25
CA GLY A 151 -7.55 23.54 18.54
C GLY A 151 -6.16 23.30 19.14
N MET A 152 -5.62 22.08 19.00
CA MET A 152 -4.31 21.71 19.54
C MET A 152 -3.14 22.17 18.66
N PHE A 153 -3.29 22.09 17.34
CA PHE A 153 -2.21 22.25 16.36
C PHE A 153 -2.49 23.27 15.26
N GLY A 154 -3.55 24.08 15.38
CA GLY A 154 -3.95 25.07 14.36
C GLY A 154 -2.92 26.19 14.10
N PHE A 155 -1.88 26.29 14.92
CA PHE A 155 -0.72 27.14 14.64
C PHE A 155 0.12 26.63 13.46
N LEU A 156 0.02 25.33 13.13
CA LEU A 156 0.69 24.74 11.97
C LEU A 156 -0.22 24.82 10.73
N PRO A 157 0.33 25.12 9.54
CA PRO A 157 -0.44 25.21 8.31
C PRO A 157 -1.12 23.88 7.91
N LEU A 158 -0.64 22.75 8.43
CA LEU A 158 -1.27 21.43 8.20
C LEU A 158 -2.66 21.30 8.84
N PHE A 159 -2.94 22.00 9.94
CA PHE A 159 -4.19 21.85 10.71
C PHE A 159 -5.07 23.11 10.62
N GLN A 160 -4.90 23.91 9.57
CA GLN A 160 -5.74 25.06 9.26
C GLN A 160 -6.72 24.71 8.14
N GLY A 161 -7.92 25.28 8.14
CA GLY A 161 -8.88 25.07 7.04
C GLY A 161 -10.27 24.68 7.55
N PRO A 162 -11.21 24.45 6.62
CA PRO A 162 -12.60 24.23 6.97
C PRO A 162 -12.81 22.83 7.54
N THR A 163 -13.62 22.72 8.59
CA THR A 163 -13.99 21.44 9.20
C THR A 163 -15.18 20.81 8.47
N SER A 164 -15.02 20.54 7.17
CA SER A 164 -16.13 20.13 6.28
C SER A 164 -16.46 18.64 6.32
N GLY A 165 -15.60 17.81 6.92
CA GLY A 165 -15.71 16.35 6.89
C GLY A 165 -14.85 15.72 5.78
N PRO A 166 -15.25 15.76 4.50
CA PRO A 166 -14.42 15.27 3.41
C PRO A 166 -13.12 16.07 3.30
N SER A 167 -11.98 15.39 3.41
CA SER A 167 -10.65 16.02 3.47
C SER A 167 -9.55 15.00 3.22
N LEU A 168 -8.33 15.47 2.97
CA LEU A 168 -7.14 14.63 2.87
C LEU A 168 -6.91 13.78 4.13
N LEU A 169 -7.17 14.33 5.32
CA LEU A 169 -7.10 13.60 6.58
C LEU A 169 -8.11 12.45 6.64
N THR A 170 -9.38 12.75 6.34
CA THR A 170 -10.45 11.74 6.37
C THR A 170 -10.20 10.63 5.34
N GLY A 171 -9.67 10.99 4.16
CA GLY A 171 -9.16 10.05 3.16
C GLY A 171 -8.02 9.17 3.69
N GLY A 172 -7.03 9.76 4.36
CA GLY A 172 -5.95 9.00 4.99
C GLY A 172 -6.42 8.07 6.10
N ILE A 173 -7.42 8.48 6.90
CA ILE A 173 -7.99 7.65 7.98
C ILE A 173 -8.76 6.45 7.41
N ILE A 174 -9.62 6.64 6.40
CA ILE A 174 -10.32 5.50 5.80
C ILE A 174 -9.33 4.50 5.19
N LEU A 175 -8.30 5.00 4.52
CA LEU A 175 -7.21 4.19 3.99
C LEU A 175 -6.48 3.43 5.09
N ALA A 176 -6.19 4.09 6.22
CA ALA A 176 -5.55 3.45 7.36
C ALA A 176 -6.37 2.24 7.85
N ILE A 177 -7.69 2.43 8.01
CA ILE A 177 -8.61 1.37 8.44
C ILE A 177 -8.57 0.19 7.46
N MET A 178 -8.48 0.47 6.15
CA MET A 178 -8.47 -0.57 5.11
C MET A 178 -7.15 -1.34 5.01
N ILE A 179 -6.00 -0.68 5.18
CA ILE A 179 -4.69 -1.35 5.07
C ILE A 179 -4.23 -1.96 6.40
N LEU A 180 -4.80 -1.54 7.53
CA LEU A 180 -4.49 -2.07 8.86
C LEU A 180 -4.66 -3.59 8.94
N PRO A 181 -5.76 -4.20 8.44
CA PRO A 181 -5.90 -5.65 8.42
C PRO A 181 -4.80 -6.38 7.67
N THR A 182 -4.39 -5.85 6.51
CA THR A 182 -3.31 -6.42 5.71
C THR A 182 -1.99 -6.40 6.48
N ILE A 183 -1.64 -5.25 7.09
CA ILE A 183 -0.39 -5.12 7.87
C ILE A 183 -0.44 -6.04 9.09
N THR A 184 -1.56 -6.11 9.78
CA THR A 184 -1.73 -6.91 11.01
C THR A 184 -1.63 -8.40 10.75
N ALA A 185 -2.41 -8.92 9.79
CA ALA A 185 -2.47 -10.34 9.50
C ALA A 185 -1.12 -10.88 9.00
N LEU A 186 -0.50 -10.19 8.03
CA LEU A 186 0.79 -10.61 7.49
C LEU A 186 1.93 -10.48 8.51
N SER A 187 1.95 -9.40 9.30
CA SER A 187 2.96 -9.27 10.36
C SER A 187 2.82 -10.35 11.43
N ARG A 188 1.58 -10.72 11.77
CA ARG A 188 1.30 -11.83 12.71
C ARG A 188 1.81 -13.15 12.14
N GLU A 189 1.50 -13.47 10.89
CA GLU A 189 1.97 -14.71 10.23
C GLU A 189 3.50 -14.79 10.24
N VAL A 190 4.18 -13.69 9.90
CA VAL A 190 5.65 -13.62 9.92
C VAL A 190 6.21 -13.83 11.34
N LEU A 191 5.60 -13.24 12.36
CA LEU A 191 6.01 -13.42 13.77
C LEU A 191 5.79 -14.87 14.25
N GLN A 192 4.67 -15.48 13.87
CA GLN A 192 4.34 -16.86 14.21
C GLN A 192 5.20 -17.89 13.46
N ALA A 193 5.69 -17.56 12.26
CA ALA A 193 6.58 -18.41 11.49
C ALA A 193 8.00 -18.54 12.09
N VAL A 194 8.39 -17.66 13.02
CA VAL A 194 9.67 -17.78 13.72
C VAL A 194 9.69 -19.08 14.53
N PRO A 195 10.73 -19.94 14.45
CA PRO A 195 10.80 -21.18 15.21
C PRO A 195 10.72 -20.98 16.73
N TYR A 196 9.99 -21.84 17.43
CA TYR A 196 9.89 -21.80 18.90
C TYR A 196 11.23 -22.07 19.60
N SER A 197 12.11 -22.86 18.98
CA SER A 197 13.44 -23.17 19.52
C SER A 197 14.32 -21.94 19.75
N LEU A 198 14.17 -20.88 18.94
CA LEU A 198 14.90 -19.62 19.13
C LEU A 198 14.45 -18.90 20.42
N ARG A 199 13.15 -18.98 20.74
CA ARG A 199 12.59 -18.39 21.96
C ARG A 199 13.07 -19.14 23.20
N GLU A 200 13.01 -20.47 23.14
CA GLU A 200 13.48 -21.34 24.24
C GLU A 200 14.98 -21.18 24.48
N SER A 201 15.78 -21.11 23.41
CA SER A 201 17.23 -20.90 23.52
C SER A 201 17.57 -19.57 24.17
N ALA A 202 16.89 -18.48 23.80
CA ALA A 202 17.10 -17.17 24.41
C ALA A 202 16.74 -17.18 25.91
N MET A 203 15.59 -17.74 26.27
CA MET A 203 15.18 -17.86 27.68
C MET A 203 16.12 -18.76 28.50
N ALA A 204 16.65 -19.84 27.90
CA ALA A 204 17.62 -20.73 28.56
C ALA A 204 18.95 -20.04 28.87
N LEU A 205 19.32 -19.01 28.11
CA LEU A 205 20.48 -18.15 28.36
C LEU A 205 20.20 -17.06 29.42
N GLY A 206 19.03 -17.07 30.06
CA GLY A 206 18.63 -16.10 31.08
C GLY A 206 18.03 -14.81 30.52
N ALA A 207 17.70 -14.74 29.22
CA ALA A 207 17.09 -13.56 28.63
C ALA A 207 15.66 -13.35 29.16
N THR A 208 15.31 -12.09 29.40
CA THR A 208 13.94 -11.70 29.73
C THR A 208 12.99 -11.92 28.55
N ARG A 209 11.66 -11.87 28.80
CA ARG A 209 10.64 -11.97 27.75
C ARG A 209 10.81 -10.90 26.66
N TRP A 210 11.16 -9.68 27.07
CA TRP A 210 11.39 -8.57 26.14
C TRP A 210 12.65 -8.77 25.30
N GLU A 211 13.75 -9.20 25.90
CA GLU A 211 14.99 -9.51 25.18
C GLU A 211 14.80 -10.69 24.23
N THR A 212 14.10 -11.72 24.67
CA THR A 212 13.70 -12.87 23.85
C THR A 212 12.90 -12.40 22.63
N PHE A 213 11.87 -11.57 22.82
CA PHE A 213 11.10 -11.02 21.71
C PHE A 213 11.98 -10.21 20.76
N LYS A 214 12.75 -9.25 21.29
CA LYS A 214 13.56 -8.34 20.47
C LYS A 214 14.61 -9.06 19.62
N VAL A 215 15.30 -10.03 20.20
CA VAL A 215 16.44 -10.71 19.57
C VAL A 215 15.99 -11.95 18.80
N ALA A 216 15.23 -12.83 19.43
CA ALA A 216 14.89 -14.14 18.87
C ALA A 216 13.66 -14.10 17.94
N VAL A 217 12.78 -13.11 18.07
CA VAL A 217 11.52 -13.04 17.30
C VAL A 217 11.51 -11.87 16.32
N PHE A 218 11.55 -10.64 16.82
CA PHE A 218 11.47 -9.43 16.01
C PHE A 218 12.65 -9.31 15.04
N GLY A 219 13.86 -9.67 15.48
CA GLY A 219 15.07 -9.64 14.66
C GLY A 219 14.97 -10.48 13.37
N PRO A 220 14.60 -11.77 13.44
CA PRO A 220 14.33 -12.60 12.27
C PRO A 220 13.08 -12.17 11.48
N ALA A 221 12.02 -11.74 12.16
CA ALA A 221 10.74 -11.35 11.53
C ALA A 221 10.79 -10.02 10.77
N ARG A 222 11.80 -9.16 11.02
CA ARG A 222 11.85 -7.78 10.49
C ARG A 222 11.61 -7.67 8.98
N SER A 223 12.19 -8.55 8.17
CA SER A 223 12.10 -8.45 6.71
C SER A 223 10.70 -8.82 6.21
N GLY A 224 10.04 -9.77 6.87
CA GLY A 224 8.65 -10.10 6.56
C GLY A 224 7.69 -9.02 7.03
N ILE A 225 7.94 -8.42 8.20
CA ILE A 225 7.16 -7.27 8.70
C ILE A 225 7.25 -6.08 7.73
N ILE A 226 8.45 -5.72 7.28
CA ILE A 226 8.57 -4.64 6.29
C ILE A 226 7.90 -5.04 4.97
N GLY A 227 7.97 -6.31 4.56
CA GLY A 227 7.21 -6.84 3.43
C GLY A 227 5.69 -6.64 3.56
N ALA A 228 5.12 -6.86 4.75
CA ALA A 228 3.71 -6.61 5.05
C ALA A 228 3.36 -5.13 4.93
N ILE A 229 4.21 -4.23 5.44
CA ILE A 229 4.05 -2.78 5.32
C ILE A 229 4.09 -2.34 3.85
N ILE A 230 5.03 -2.87 3.07
CA ILE A 230 5.15 -2.58 1.63
C ILE A 230 3.90 -3.02 0.88
N LEU A 231 3.35 -4.20 1.20
CA LEU A 231 2.11 -4.66 0.58
C LEU A 231 0.92 -3.75 0.94
N GLY A 232 0.85 -3.30 2.19
CA GLY A 232 -0.13 -2.30 2.64
C GLY A 232 -0.01 -0.97 1.88
N LEU A 233 1.21 -0.48 1.67
CA LEU A 233 1.49 0.72 0.87
C LEU A 233 1.04 0.54 -0.59
N GLY A 234 1.34 -0.61 -1.21
CA GLY A 234 0.87 -0.91 -2.56
C GLY A 234 -0.65 -0.86 -2.69
N ARG A 235 -1.38 -1.37 -1.68
CA ARG A 235 -2.85 -1.25 -1.60
C ARG A 235 -3.30 0.20 -1.44
N ALA A 236 -2.65 0.98 -0.57
CA ALA A 236 -3.02 2.38 -0.34
C ALA A 236 -2.87 3.24 -1.60
N LEU A 237 -1.77 3.07 -2.35
CA LEU A 237 -1.51 3.85 -3.57
C LEU A 237 -2.57 3.62 -4.66
N GLY A 238 -3.09 2.40 -4.76
CA GLY A 238 -4.08 2.00 -5.76
C GLY A 238 -5.53 2.08 -5.30
N GLU A 239 -5.81 2.51 -4.07
CA GLU A 239 -7.18 2.54 -3.56
C GLU A 239 -8.00 3.63 -4.26
N THR A 240 -9.18 3.23 -4.74
CA THR A 240 -9.99 4.03 -5.65
C THR A 240 -11.30 4.45 -5.01
N MET A 241 -12.17 3.50 -4.69
CA MET A 241 -13.58 3.79 -4.40
C MET A 241 -13.78 4.37 -3.00
N ALA A 242 -13.09 3.83 -1.99
CA ALA A 242 -13.23 4.34 -0.63
C ALA A 242 -12.73 5.79 -0.53
N VAL A 243 -11.57 6.07 -1.15
CA VAL A 243 -10.94 7.39 -1.16
C VAL A 243 -11.80 8.40 -1.88
N THR A 244 -12.31 8.05 -3.07
CA THR A 244 -13.15 8.93 -3.89
C THR A 244 -14.36 9.47 -3.13
N MET A 245 -14.95 8.66 -2.24
CA MET A 245 -16.15 9.07 -1.50
C MET A 245 -15.85 10.06 -0.36
N VAL A 246 -14.61 10.14 0.16
CA VAL A 246 -14.31 10.89 1.40
C VAL A 246 -13.18 11.91 1.28
N ILE A 247 -12.35 11.86 0.24
CA ILE A 247 -11.19 12.76 0.09
C ILE A 247 -11.61 14.18 -0.36
N GLY A 248 -12.82 14.29 -0.91
CA GLY A 248 -13.46 15.54 -1.34
C GLY A 248 -13.21 15.96 -2.78
N ASN A 249 -12.43 15.18 -3.56
CA ASN A 249 -12.25 15.25 -5.02
C ASN A 249 -12.00 16.66 -5.57
N ARG A 250 -11.06 17.42 -4.99
CA ARG A 250 -10.66 18.73 -5.51
C ARG A 250 -9.22 18.71 -6.01
N PRO A 251 -8.95 19.06 -7.28
CA PRO A 251 -7.61 19.07 -7.86
C PRO A 251 -6.85 20.33 -7.42
N ARG A 252 -6.57 20.46 -6.12
CA ARG A 252 -5.74 21.53 -5.57
C ARG A 252 -4.71 20.97 -4.61
N VAL A 253 -3.47 21.46 -4.74
CA VAL A 253 -2.43 21.19 -3.75
C VAL A 253 -2.64 22.13 -2.58
N SER A 254 -2.79 21.56 -1.39
CA SER A 254 -2.92 22.31 -0.14
C SER A 254 -2.08 21.64 0.93
N ALA A 255 -1.34 22.44 1.70
CA ALA A 255 -0.59 21.95 2.86
C ALA A 255 -1.53 21.45 3.98
N SER A 256 -2.77 21.94 4.00
CA SER A 256 -3.75 21.57 5.01
C SER A 256 -4.27 20.15 4.82
N LEU A 257 -4.28 19.37 5.91
CA LEU A 257 -4.92 18.06 5.97
C LEU A 257 -6.45 18.14 6.01
N PHE A 258 -7.01 19.29 6.39
CA PHE A 258 -8.46 19.52 6.41
C PHE A 258 -8.98 19.95 5.04
N ALA A 259 -8.09 20.41 4.15
CA ALA A 259 -8.45 20.69 2.78
C ALA A 259 -8.76 19.38 2.02
N PRO A 260 -9.74 19.41 1.11
CA PRO A 260 -9.97 18.34 0.14
C PRO A 260 -8.76 18.15 -0.76
N ALA A 261 -8.59 16.91 -1.21
CA ALA A 261 -7.61 16.54 -2.22
C ALA A 261 -8.27 15.65 -3.28
N TYR A 262 -7.49 15.17 -4.23
CA TYR A 262 -7.95 14.25 -5.27
C TYR A 262 -6.81 13.27 -5.54
N SER A 263 -7.06 11.96 -5.57
CA SER A 263 -6.03 10.95 -5.87
C SER A 263 -6.03 10.59 -7.35
N LEU A 264 -4.92 10.04 -7.85
CA LEU A 264 -4.80 9.53 -9.22
C LEU A 264 -5.90 8.51 -9.55
N ALA A 265 -6.11 7.55 -8.66
CA ALA A 265 -7.12 6.52 -8.89
C ALA A 265 -8.55 7.12 -8.91
N ALA A 266 -8.83 8.08 -8.03
CA ALA A 266 -10.14 8.73 -7.95
C ALA A 266 -10.44 9.56 -9.21
N VAL A 267 -9.48 10.33 -9.73
CA VAL A 267 -9.71 11.14 -10.93
C VAL A 267 -9.91 10.26 -12.16
N ILE A 268 -9.16 9.16 -12.28
CA ILE A 268 -9.38 8.18 -13.34
C ILE A 268 -10.81 7.62 -13.22
N ALA A 269 -11.24 7.20 -12.03
CA ALA A 269 -12.56 6.60 -11.87
C ALA A 269 -13.74 7.55 -12.14
N ASN A 270 -13.63 8.80 -11.68
CA ASN A 270 -14.72 9.78 -11.82
C ASN A 270 -14.81 10.34 -13.24
N GLU A 271 -13.67 10.67 -13.85
CA GLU A 271 -13.65 11.43 -15.10
C GLU A 271 -13.64 10.51 -16.34
N PHE A 272 -13.31 9.21 -16.20
CA PHE A 272 -13.22 8.31 -17.36
C PHE A 272 -14.53 8.14 -18.11
N ALA A 273 -15.67 8.11 -17.39
CA ALA A 273 -16.99 8.05 -18.02
C ALA A 273 -17.42 9.39 -18.62
N GLU A 274 -16.82 10.50 -18.20
CA GLU A 274 -17.15 11.86 -18.63
C GLU A 274 -16.21 12.37 -19.74
N ALA A 275 -15.18 11.60 -20.10
CA ALA A 275 -14.20 11.99 -21.10
C ALA A 275 -14.79 11.96 -22.52
N VAL A 276 -15.06 13.15 -23.06
CA VAL A 276 -15.66 13.32 -24.40
C VAL A 276 -14.63 13.38 -25.53
N THR A 277 -13.47 14.01 -25.29
CA THR A 277 -12.43 14.23 -26.31
C THR A 277 -11.35 13.15 -26.26
N GLU A 278 -10.73 12.86 -27.42
CA GLU A 278 -9.59 11.93 -27.50
C GLU A 278 -8.42 12.41 -26.62
N LEU A 279 -8.21 13.72 -26.50
CA LEU A 279 -7.18 14.29 -25.64
C LEU A 279 -7.47 14.04 -24.16
N ASN A 280 -8.72 14.25 -23.71
CA ASN A 280 -9.11 13.98 -22.31
C ASN A 280 -8.92 12.49 -21.96
N LEU A 281 -9.34 11.58 -22.85
CA LEU A 281 -9.08 10.15 -22.68
C LEU A 281 -7.58 9.85 -22.58
N ALA A 282 -6.75 10.41 -23.47
CA ALA A 282 -5.31 10.23 -23.44
C ALA A 282 -4.68 10.76 -22.13
N VAL A 283 -5.17 11.89 -21.61
CA VAL A 283 -4.73 12.47 -20.33
C VAL A 283 -5.05 11.54 -19.16
N LEU A 284 -6.26 10.97 -19.10
CA LEU A 284 -6.63 10.03 -18.05
C LEU A 284 -5.79 8.74 -18.12
N ILE A 285 -5.45 8.28 -19.33
CA ILE A 285 -4.56 7.15 -19.54
C ILE A 285 -3.11 7.51 -19.13
N GLU A 286 -2.66 8.74 -19.37
CA GLU A 286 -1.38 9.24 -18.87
C GLU A 286 -1.34 9.26 -17.33
N LEU A 287 -2.42 9.68 -16.67
CA LEU A 287 -2.53 9.58 -15.21
C LEU A 287 -2.48 8.13 -14.72
N ALA A 288 -3.10 7.19 -15.44
CA ALA A 288 -3.01 5.76 -15.14
C ALA A 288 -1.58 5.22 -15.29
N LEU A 289 -0.86 5.65 -16.34
CA LEU A 289 0.55 5.35 -16.54
C LEU A 289 1.41 5.90 -15.39
N ILE A 290 1.17 7.15 -14.98
CA ILE A 290 1.87 7.78 -13.85
C ILE A 290 1.61 7.00 -12.55
N LEU A 291 0.36 6.61 -12.27
CA LEU A 291 0.02 5.81 -11.09
C LEU A 291 0.76 4.47 -11.10
N LEU A 292 0.82 3.79 -12.26
CA LEU A 292 1.57 2.54 -12.42
C LEU A 292 3.06 2.75 -12.15
N VAL A 293 3.67 3.77 -12.75
CA VAL A 293 5.10 4.10 -12.57
C VAL A 293 5.40 4.42 -11.11
N ILE A 294 4.58 5.24 -10.44
CA ILE A 294 4.73 5.55 -9.02
C ILE A 294 4.62 4.28 -8.18
N THR A 295 3.64 3.43 -8.47
CA THR A 295 3.45 2.17 -7.74
C THR A 295 4.68 1.26 -7.88
N ILE A 296 5.22 1.10 -9.09
CA ILE A 296 6.42 0.30 -9.33
C ILE A 296 7.64 0.93 -8.64
N ALA A 297 7.84 2.24 -8.78
CA ALA A 297 8.99 2.95 -8.22
C ALA A 297 8.99 2.87 -6.68
N VAL A 298 7.85 3.16 -6.04
CA VAL A 298 7.72 3.13 -4.58
C VAL A 298 7.91 1.72 -4.05
N ASN A 299 7.28 0.70 -4.66
CA ASN A 299 7.46 -0.69 -4.24
C ASN A 299 8.88 -1.20 -4.50
N GLY A 300 9.51 -0.81 -5.60
CA GLY A 300 10.90 -1.15 -5.94
C GLY A 300 11.88 -0.55 -4.95
N LEU A 301 11.75 0.75 -4.66
CA LEU A 301 12.55 1.46 -3.66
C LEU A 301 12.37 0.81 -2.27
N ALA A 302 11.14 0.53 -1.86
CA ALA A 302 10.89 -0.05 -0.56
C ALA A 302 11.50 -1.46 -0.44
N ARG A 303 11.39 -2.31 -1.47
CA ARG A 303 12.08 -3.62 -1.50
C ARG A 303 13.61 -3.48 -1.47
N TYR A 304 14.15 -2.52 -2.21
CA TYR A 304 15.59 -2.25 -2.23
C TYR A 304 16.11 -1.84 -0.84
N LEU A 305 15.38 -0.97 -0.13
CA LEU A 305 15.71 -0.58 1.25
C LEU A 305 15.72 -1.79 2.19
N VAL A 306 14.75 -2.71 2.05
CA VAL A 306 14.74 -3.95 2.85
C VAL A 306 15.99 -4.78 2.57
N TRP A 307 16.34 -5.00 1.30
CA TRP A 307 17.47 -5.83 0.91
C TRP A 307 18.79 -5.34 1.50
N GLN A 308 19.01 -4.03 1.53
CA GLN A 308 20.19 -3.45 2.16
C GLN A 308 20.25 -3.72 3.68
N THR A 309 19.10 -3.75 4.35
CA THR A 309 19.06 -3.99 5.81
C THR A 309 19.23 -5.46 6.17
N THR A 310 18.81 -6.40 5.30
CA THR A 310 19.01 -7.84 5.48
C THR A 310 20.44 -8.29 5.20
N LEU A 311 21.12 -7.71 4.21
CA LEU A 311 22.51 -8.04 3.86
C LEU A 311 23.57 -7.56 4.87
N LYS A 312 23.22 -6.65 5.80
CA LYS A 312 24.13 -6.17 6.86
C LYS A 312 24.21 -7.11 8.08
N LYS A 313 23.87 -8.39 7.94
CA LYS A 313 24.06 -9.44 8.94
C LYS A 313 24.92 -10.53 8.34
#